data_AF-A0A920ETV8-F1
#
_entry.id   AF-A0A920ETV8-F1
#
_cell.length_a   1.000
_cell.length_b   1.000
_cell.length_c   1.000
_cell.angle_alpha   90.00
_cell.angle_beta   90.00
_cell.angle_gamma   90.00
#
_symmetry.space_group_name_H-M   'P 1'
#
loop_
_entity.id
_entity.type
_entity.pdbx_description
1 polymer ?
#
loop_
_entity_poly.entity_id
_entity_poly.type
_entity_poly.pdbx_seq_one_letter_code
_entity_poly.pdbx_strand_id
1 'polypeptide(L)'
;MIYNYARFDFGESYYRDVAVIDLIAEKLPVSITLGLWTTLLTYMISIPLGIAKARRDGTAFDVWTSGVIIVGYAIPGFLFAVALIVFFAGGSYFDWFPCAGWFLKIGKALGYGTALSIISGTYSCRFWP
;
A
#
# COMPACT_ATOMS: atom_id res chain seq x y z
N MET A 1 -15.70 32.39 1.81
CA MET A 1 -15.18 31.07 1.39
C MET A 1 -13.85 30.74 2.06
N ILE A 2 -12.75 31.49 1.84
CA ILE A 2 -11.45 31.20 2.50
C ILE A 2 -11.47 31.32 4.04
N TYR A 3 -12.34 32.20 4.57
CA TYR A 3 -12.48 32.48 6.00
C TYR A 3 -13.06 31.31 6.81
N ASN A 4 -13.90 30.47 6.20
CA ASN A 4 -14.51 29.32 6.89
C ASN A 4 -13.54 28.12 6.92
N TYR A 5 -12.76 27.92 5.84
CA TYR A 5 -11.70 26.90 5.80
C TYR A 5 -10.59 27.15 6.83
N ALA A 6 -10.25 28.43 7.08
CA ALA A 6 -9.26 28.81 8.09
C ALA A 6 -9.74 28.58 9.53
N ARG A 7 -11.05 28.38 9.76
CA ARG A 7 -11.64 28.04 11.07
C ARG A 7 -11.94 26.55 11.25
N PHE A 8 -11.42 25.69 10.37
CA PHE A 8 -11.71 24.23 10.37
C PHE A 8 -13.21 23.90 10.19
N ASP A 9 -14.01 24.82 9.66
CA ASP A 9 -15.41 24.57 9.33
C ASP A 9 -15.51 24.19 7.85
N PHE A 10 -15.41 22.88 7.59
CA PHE A 10 -15.46 22.32 6.24
C PHE A 10 -16.89 22.08 5.72
N GLY A 11 -17.92 22.39 6.52
CA GLY A 11 -19.31 22.11 6.19
C GLY A 11 -19.72 20.63 6.28
N GLU A 12 -21.01 20.37 6.07
CA GLU A 12 -21.62 19.03 5.98
C GLU A 12 -21.34 18.38 4.61
N SER A 13 -21.00 17.09 4.60
CA SER A 13 -20.71 16.34 3.38
C SER A 13 -21.99 16.08 2.56
N TYR A 14 -22.00 16.50 1.29
CA TYR A 14 -23.15 16.43 0.35
C TYR A 14 -23.63 15.00 -0.02
N TYR A 15 -23.05 13.94 0.57
CA TYR A 15 -23.37 12.54 0.22
C TYR A 15 -23.58 11.59 1.41
N ARG A 16 -23.20 12.01 2.62
CA ARG A 16 -23.53 11.37 3.90
C ARG A 16 -23.48 12.50 4.91
N ASP A 17 -24.60 12.85 5.54
CA ASP A 17 -24.71 13.85 6.60
C ASP A 17 -23.79 13.55 7.80
N VAL A 18 -22.49 13.77 7.61
CA VAL A 18 -21.40 13.61 8.59
C VAL A 18 -20.32 14.63 8.26
N ALA A 19 -19.78 15.24 9.31
CA ALA A 19 -18.73 16.25 9.18
C ALA A 19 -17.50 15.67 8.46
N VAL A 20 -17.01 16.39 7.44
CA VAL A 20 -15.80 16.00 6.68
C VAL A 20 -14.57 15.87 7.60
N ILE A 21 -14.57 16.61 8.71
CA ILE A 21 -13.53 16.56 9.74
C ILE A 21 -13.42 15.15 10.37
N ASP A 22 -14.53 14.44 10.56
CA ASP A 22 -14.56 13.12 11.20
C ASP A 22 -14.04 12.04 10.25
N LEU A 23 -14.38 12.14 8.96
CA LEU A 23 -13.84 11.27 7.91
C LEU A 23 -12.32 11.43 7.75
N ILE A 24 -11.84 12.67 7.81
CA ILE A 24 -10.40 12.96 7.77
C ILE A 24 -9.74 12.39 9.04
N ALA A 25 -10.30 12.65 10.23
CA ALA A 25 -9.78 12.15 11.50
C ALA A 25 -9.64 10.62 11.53
N GLU A 26 -10.58 9.89 10.91
CA GLU A 26 -10.54 8.42 10.84
C GLU A 26 -9.42 7.89 9.92
N LYS A 27 -9.14 8.58 8.80
CA LYS A 27 -8.12 8.13 7.81
C LYS A 27 -6.72 8.67 8.07
N LEU A 28 -6.59 9.78 8.80
CA LEU A 28 -5.33 10.39 9.19
C LEU A 28 -4.33 9.42 9.86
N PRO A 29 -4.68 8.64 10.90
CA PRO A 29 -3.71 7.79 11.59
C PRO A 29 -3.16 6.67 10.70
N VAL A 30 -3.97 6.14 9.79
CA VAL A 30 -3.54 5.10 8.84
C VAL A 30 -2.52 5.67 7.86
N SER A 31 -2.77 6.87 7.31
CA SER A 31 -1.83 7.53 6.41
C SER A 31 -0.53 7.91 7.11
N ILE A 32 -0.60 8.48 8.32
CA ILE A 32 0.57 8.91 9.08
C ILE A 32 1.46 7.72 9.39
N THR A 33 0.91 6.61 9.91
CA THR A 33 1.71 5.43 10.26
C THR A 33 2.40 4.83 9.02
N LEU A 34 1.69 4.67 7.91
CA LEU A 34 2.27 4.18 6.66
C LEU A 34 3.34 5.13 6.10
N GLY A 35 3.09 6.45 6.15
CA GLY A 35 4.05 7.46 5.74
C GLY A 35 5.32 7.46 6.59
N LEU A 36 5.18 7.31 7.92
CA LEU A 36 6.31 7.30 8.85
C LEU A 36 7.17 6.05 8.66
N TRP A 37 6.54 4.88 8.52
CA TRP A 37 7.23 3.63 8.23
C TRP A 37 7.93 3.63 6.88
N THR A 38 7.27 4.09 5.82
CA THR A 38 7.87 4.16 4.48
C THR A 38 9.05 5.12 4.45
N THR A 39 8.94 6.28 5.09
CA THR A 39 10.03 7.25 5.19
C THR A 39 11.22 6.66 5.95
N LEU A 40 10.97 6.04 7.11
CA LEU A 40 12.02 5.42 7.92
C LEU A 40 12.78 4.33 7.15
N LEU A 41 12.05 3.40 6.52
CA LEU A 41 12.64 2.31 5.74
C LEU A 41 13.39 2.83 4.51
N THR A 42 12.83 3.84 3.83
CA THR A 42 13.44 4.43 2.64
C THR A 42 14.79 5.06 2.99
N TYR A 43 14.88 5.86 4.07
CA TYR A 43 16.16 6.43 4.50
C TYR A 43 17.14 5.36 4.97
N MET A 44 16.65 4.37 5.73
CA MET A 44 17.49 3.29 6.23
C MET A 44 18.16 2.48 5.11
N ILE A 45 17.48 2.29 3.96
CA ILE A 45 18.03 1.55 2.82
C ILE A 45 18.78 2.47 1.85
N SER A 46 18.24 3.66 1.56
CA SER A 46 18.79 4.57 0.54
C SER A 46 20.10 5.21 0.99
N ILE A 47 20.25 5.55 2.27
CA ILE A 47 21.49 6.16 2.79
C ILE A 47 22.70 5.21 2.63
N PRO A 48 22.69 3.97 3.15
CA PRO A 48 23.84 3.07 3.01
C PRO A 48 24.09 2.69 1.55
N LEU A 49 23.04 2.50 0.73
CA LEU A 49 23.19 2.21 -0.68
C LEU A 49 23.83 3.38 -1.43
N GLY A 50 23.43 4.62 -1.12
CA GLY A 50 24.02 5.84 -1.67
C GLY A 50 25.48 6.02 -1.29
N ILE A 51 25.83 5.80 -0.01
CA ILE A 51 27.23 5.86 0.45
C ILE A 51 28.07 4.76 -0.21
N ALA A 52 27.54 3.54 -0.33
CA ALA A 52 28.23 2.43 -0.97
C ALA A 52 28.49 2.69 -2.46
N LYS A 53 27.56 3.36 -3.14
CA LYS A 53 27.70 3.80 -4.53
C LYS A 53 28.83 4.82 -4.66
N ALA A 54 28.76 5.92 -3.90
CA ALA A 54 29.76 7.00 -3.88
C ALA A 54 31.18 6.55 -3.48
N ARG A 55 31.31 5.45 -2.71
CA ARG A 55 32.61 4.87 -2.33
C ARG A 55 33.22 3.97 -3.41
N ARG A 56 32.41 3.48 -4.35
CA ARG A 56 32.81 2.52 -5.39
C ARG A 56 32.38 2.99 -6.78
N ASP A 57 32.51 4.28 -7.02
CA ASP A 57 32.17 4.91 -8.30
C ASP A 57 32.99 4.29 -9.44
N GLY A 58 32.32 3.96 -10.55
CA GLY A 58 32.95 3.38 -11.74
C GLY A 58 33.24 1.87 -11.67
N THR A 59 32.85 1.19 -10.59
CA THR A 59 32.96 -0.28 -10.50
C THR A 59 31.74 -0.99 -11.11
N ALA A 60 31.84 -2.28 -11.41
CA ALA A 60 30.70 -3.07 -11.91
C ALA A 60 29.48 -3.05 -10.97
N PHE A 61 29.71 -2.82 -9.67
CA PHE A 61 28.65 -2.66 -8.67
C PHE A 61 27.81 -1.39 -8.92
N ASP A 62 28.46 -0.28 -9.29
CA ASP A 62 27.78 0.98 -9.62
C ASP A 62 26.93 0.86 -10.90
N VAL A 63 27.45 0.16 -11.92
CA VAL A 63 26.74 -0.09 -13.19
C VAL A 63 25.52 -0.98 -12.97
N TRP A 64 25.66 -2.09 -12.24
CA TRP A 64 24.54 -3.01 -11.99
C TRP A 64 23.45 -2.35 -11.13
N THR A 65 23.82 -1.69 -10.03
CA THR A 65 22.86 -1.02 -9.15
C THR A 65 22.12 0.10 -9.87
N SER A 66 22.82 0.89 -10.69
CA SER A 66 22.20 1.91 -11.54
C SER A 66 21.23 1.31 -12.56
N GLY A 67 21.60 0.19 -13.21
CA GLY A 67 20.72 -0.51 -14.14
C GLY A 67 19.42 -0.98 -13.47
N VAL A 68 19.52 -1.57 -12.27
CA VAL A 68 18.34 -1.99 -11.50
C VAL A 68 17.45 -0.80 -11.14
N ILE A 69 18.02 0.33 -10.71
CA ILE A 69 17.27 1.55 -10.38
C ILE A 69 16.54 2.08 -11.63
N ILE A 70 17.19 2.10 -12.79
CA ILE A 70 16.60 2.58 -14.05
C ILE A 70 15.42 1.68 -14.46
N VAL A 71 15.58 0.36 -14.42
CA VAL A 71 14.49 -0.57 -14.74
C VAL A 71 13.33 -0.41 -13.76
N GLY A 72 13.60 -0.30 -12.46
CA GLY A 72 12.58 -0.07 -11.44
C GLY A 72 11.82 1.24 -11.64
N TYR A 73 12.51 2.30 -12.07
CA TYR A 73 11.90 3.61 -12.35
C TYR A 73 11.11 3.63 -13.66
N ALA A 74 11.50 2.80 -14.64
CA ALA A 74 10.80 2.69 -15.92
C ALA A 74 9.41 2.04 -15.80
N ILE A 75 9.19 1.22 -14.77
CA ILE A 75 7.91 0.54 -14.54
C ILE A 75 6.98 1.46 -13.73
N PRO A 76 5.78 1.80 -14.23
CA PRO A 76 4.77 2.49 -13.43
C PRO A 76 4.44 1.71 -12.16
N GLY A 77 4.45 2.38 -11.00
CA GLY A 77 4.29 1.72 -9.70
C GLY A 77 3.01 0.89 -9.57
N PHE A 78 1.92 1.31 -10.19
CA PHE A 78 0.67 0.53 -10.22
C PHE A 78 0.84 -0.80 -10.98
N LEU A 79 1.49 -0.78 -12.15
CA LEU A 79 1.76 -2.01 -12.93
C LEU A 79 2.68 -2.95 -12.15
N PHE A 80 3.67 -2.41 -11.46
CA PHE A 80 4.56 -3.19 -10.60
C PHE A 80 3.81 -3.84 -9.44
N ALA A 81 2.90 -3.10 -8.78
CA ALA A 81 2.07 -3.63 -7.70
C ALA A 81 1.13 -4.74 -8.17
N VAL A 82 0.47 -4.57 -9.32
CA VAL A 82 -0.40 -5.60 -9.89
C VAL A 82 0.40 -6.84 -10.28
N ALA A 83 1.58 -6.67 -10.90
CA ALA A 83 2.47 -7.78 -11.22
C ALA A 83 2.85 -8.57 -9.95
N LEU A 84 3.24 -7.88 -8.88
CA LEU A 84 3.53 -8.51 -7.59
C LEU A 84 2.33 -9.30 -7.03
N ILE A 85 1.12 -8.76 -7.09
CA ILE A 85 -0.09 -9.47 -6.63
C ILE A 85 -0.32 -10.75 -7.42
N VAL A 86 -0.20 -10.70 -8.76
CA VAL A 86 -0.41 -11.87 -9.62
C VAL A 86 0.64 -12.96 -9.34
N PHE A 87 1.91 -12.57 -9.17
CA PHE A 87 2.99 -13.53 -8.89
C PHE A 87 2.96 -14.10 -7.47
N PHE A 88 2.66 -13.29 -6.45
CA PHE A 88 2.78 -13.65 -5.02
C PHE A 88 1.47 -13.98 -4.30
N ALA A 89 0.32 -13.69 -4.91
CA ALA A 89 -0.98 -13.89 -4.30
C ALA A 89 -2.01 -14.56 -5.25
N GLY A 90 -1.67 -14.72 -6.53
CA GLY A 90 -2.59 -15.21 -7.56
C GLY A 90 -2.98 -16.69 -7.51
N GLY A 91 -2.48 -17.50 -6.58
CA GLY A 91 -2.89 -18.92 -6.46
C GLY A 91 -2.16 -19.90 -7.39
N SER A 92 -1.40 -19.40 -8.37
CA SER A 92 -0.85 -20.21 -9.47
C SER A 92 0.68 -20.28 -9.51
N TYR A 93 1.39 -19.41 -8.78
CA TYR A 93 2.86 -19.33 -8.79
C TYR A 93 3.45 -19.42 -7.39
N PHE A 94 3.63 -18.29 -6.70
CA PHE A 94 4.18 -18.22 -5.34
C PHE A 94 3.08 -17.81 -4.37
N ASP A 95 2.44 -18.73 -3.67
CA ASP A 95 1.36 -18.42 -2.71
C ASP A 95 1.88 -17.92 -1.35
N TRP A 96 2.73 -16.89 -1.38
CA TRP A 96 3.30 -16.32 -0.16
C TRP A 96 2.25 -15.51 0.62
N PHE A 97 1.37 -14.80 -0.09
CA PHE A 97 0.35 -13.95 0.52
C PHE A 97 -1.05 -14.42 0.13
N PRO A 98 -1.90 -14.84 1.09
CA PRO A 98 -3.29 -15.14 0.77
C PRO A 98 -4.01 -13.87 0.33
N CYS A 99 -4.62 -13.89 -0.86
CA CYS A 99 -5.42 -12.79 -1.36
C CYS A 99 -6.61 -12.44 -0.44
N ALA A 100 -7.16 -13.43 0.27
CA ALA A 100 -8.09 -13.19 1.36
C ALA A 100 -7.28 -12.77 2.60
N GLY A 101 -7.41 -11.50 3.00
CA GLY A 101 -6.60 -10.89 4.05
C GLY A 101 -6.46 -11.75 5.31
N TRP A 102 -5.34 -11.58 6.02
CA TRP A 102 -5.01 -12.33 7.25
C TRP A 102 -6.15 -12.39 8.27
N PHE A 103 -6.96 -11.34 8.36
CA PHE A 103 -8.13 -11.25 9.23
C PHE A 103 -9.25 -12.26 8.86
N LEU A 104 -9.44 -12.55 7.57
CA LEU A 104 -10.42 -13.54 7.08
C LEU A 104 -10.03 -14.97 7.46
N LYS A 105 -8.73 -15.29 7.48
CA LYS A 105 -8.23 -16.61 7.92
C LYS A 105 -8.48 -16.83 9.42
N ILE A 106 -8.27 -15.80 10.23
CA ILE A 106 -8.52 -15.83 11.68
C ILE A 106 -10.02 -16.02 11.98
N GLY A 107 -10.92 -15.33 11.26
CA GLY A 107 -12.36 -15.51 11.41
C GLY A 107 -12.86 -16.91 11.02
N LYS A 108 -12.27 -17.54 10.00
CA LYS A 108 -12.55 -18.94 9.63
C LYS A 108 -12.02 -19.94 10.64
N ALA A 109 -10.84 -19.71 11.21
CA ALA A 109 -10.27 -20.55 12.26
C ALA A 109 -11.06 -20.48 13.59
N LEU A 110 -11.76 -19.36 13.84
CA LEU A 110 -12.61 -19.11 15.01
C LEU A 110 -14.09 -19.54 14.84
N GLY A 111 -14.46 -20.21 13.74
CA GLY A 111 -15.80 -20.80 13.60
C GLY A 111 -16.92 -19.84 13.18
N TYR A 112 -16.62 -18.62 12.72
CA TYR A 112 -17.61 -17.68 12.18
C TYR A 112 -17.94 -17.99 10.71
N GLY A 113 -18.40 -19.21 10.42
CA GLY A 113 -18.56 -19.75 9.06
C GLY A 113 -19.67 -19.11 8.22
N THR A 114 -20.71 -18.54 8.83
CA THR A 114 -21.91 -18.04 8.13
C THR A 114 -21.95 -16.52 7.98
N ALA A 115 -21.44 -15.75 8.94
CA ALA A 115 -21.40 -14.29 8.83
C ALA A 115 -20.40 -13.79 7.78
N LEU A 116 -19.33 -14.56 7.53
CA LEU A 116 -18.32 -14.24 6.53
C LEU A 116 -18.71 -14.66 5.11
N SER A 117 -19.76 -15.46 4.92
CA SER A 117 -20.25 -15.85 3.59
C SER A 117 -20.85 -14.65 2.83
N ILE A 118 -21.48 -13.73 3.56
CA ILE A 118 -22.07 -12.50 2.98
C ILE A 118 -20.96 -11.53 2.54
N ILE A 119 -19.84 -11.53 3.27
CA ILE A 119 -18.62 -10.81 2.95
C ILE A 119 -17.90 -11.52 1.78
N SER A 120 -17.86 -12.85 1.73
CA SER A 120 -17.16 -13.61 0.67
C SER A 120 -17.66 -13.42 -0.76
N GLY A 121 -18.86 -12.85 -0.96
CA GLY A 121 -19.36 -12.48 -2.29
C GLY A 121 -18.59 -11.33 -2.96
N THR A 122 -17.84 -10.52 -2.20
CA THR A 122 -17.20 -9.29 -2.69
C THR A 122 -15.68 -9.37 -2.81
N TYR A 123 -15.03 -10.37 -2.21
CA TYR A 123 -13.55 -10.55 -2.24
C TYR A 123 -13.12 -11.74 -3.08
N SER A 124 -14.00 -12.19 -3.98
CA SER A 124 -13.57 -13.04 -5.07
C SER A 124 -12.54 -12.24 -5.86
N CYS A 125 -11.29 -12.70 -5.91
CA CYS A 125 -10.24 -12.25 -6.82
C CYS A 125 -10.57 -12.53 -8.31
N ARG A 126 -11.86 -12.61 -8.59
CA ARG A 126 -12.54 -12.67 -9.87
C ARG A 126 -13.22 -11.31 -10.15
N PHE A 127 -12.79 -10.24 -9.48
CA PHE A 127 -13.15 -8.86 -9.83
C PHE A 127 -12.26 -8.37 -10.98
N TRP A 128 -12.34 -9.09 -12.09
CA TRP A 128 -12.00 -8.61 -13.42
C TRP A 128 -13.03 -9.26 -14.37
N PRO A 129 -13.92 -8.50 -15.03
CA PRO A 129 -14.29 -8.87 -16.39
C PRO A 129 -13.07 -8.74 -17.31
#